data_AF-A0A941Z7R5-F1
#
_entry.id   AF-A0A941Z7R5-F1
#
_cell.length_a   1.000
_cell.length_b   1.000
_cell.length_c   1.000
_cell.angle_alpha   90.00
_cell.angle_beta   90.00
_cell.angle_gamma   90.00
#
_symmetry.space_group_name_H-M   'P 1'
#
loop_
_entity.id
_entity.type
_entity.pdbx_description
1 polymer ?
#
loop_
_entity_poly.entity_id
_entity_poly.type
_entity_poly.pdbx_seq_one_letter_code
_entity_poly.pdbx_strand_id
1 'polypeptide(L)'
;MKCDILTIFPDIFHAYLNEGILKRAIQRGLIQVTVHSLRDYTKDKHRTVDDYPYGGGSGMVMKPEPFYAAVETICPDRAQRRILMLSPAGRKFDQNLAEELSQEN
;
A
#
# COMPACT_ATOMS: atom_id res chain seq x y z
N MET A 1 13.84 -2.79 7.84
CA MET A 1 12.87 -2.70 6.74
C MET A 1 11.45 -2.94 7.24
N LYS A 2 10.65 -1.87 7.29
CA LYS A 2 9.20 -1.92 7.52
C LYS A 2 8.47 -1.61 6.20
N CYS A 3 7.50 -2.43 5.82
CA CYS A 3 6.69 -2.23 4.62
C CYS A 3 5.20 -2.25 4.97
N ASP A 4 4.51 -1.13 4.71
CA ASP A 4 3.07 -1.00 4.87
C ASP A 4 2.42 -1.04 3.48
N ILE A 5 1.52 -2.01 3.26
CA ILE A 5 0.81 -2.20 1.99
C ILE A 5 -0.63 -1.71 2.17
N LEU A 6 -1.08 -0.78 1.33
CA LEU A 6 -2.44 -0.27 1.34
C LEU A 6 -3.21 -0.80 0.12
N THR A 7 -4.30 -1.53 0.36
CA THR A 7 -5.07 -2.21 -0.69
C THR A 7 -6.55 -2.29 -0.32
N ILE A 8 -7.43 -2.47 -1.32
CA ILE A 8 -8.85 -2.80 -1.07
C ILE A 8 -9.10 -4.32 -0.97
N PHE A 9 -8.05 -5.14 -1.15
CA PHE A 9 -8.07 -6.60 -1.10
C PHE A 9 -6.93 -7.14 -0.22
N PRO A 10 -6.99 -6.96 1.11
CA PRO A 10 -5.91 -7.37 2.01
C PRO A 10 -5.64 -8.89 1.96
N ASP A 11 -6.68 -9.70 1.81
CA ASP A 11 -6.59 -11.16 1.93
C ASP A 11 -5.69 -11.81 0.87
N ILE A 12 -5.54 -11.18 -0.29
CA ILE A 12 -4.67 -11.67 -1.38
C ILE A 12 -3.22 -11.80 -0.89
N PHE A 13 -2.79 -10.91 0.01
CA PHE A 13 -1.42 -10.91 0.52
C PHE A 13 -1.15 -12.04 1.53
N HIS A 14 -2.18 -12.61 2.17
CA HIS A 14 -1.98 -13.67 3.15
C HIS A 14 -1.26 -14.88 2.55
N ALA A 15 -1.59 -15.28 1.32
CA ALA A 15 -0.94 -16.40 0.66
C ALA A 15 0.55 -16.13 0.40
N TYR A 16 0.90 -14.93 -0.08
CA TYR A 16 2.27 -14.57 -0.41
C TYR A 16 3.16 -14.36 0.83
N LEU A 17 2.61 -13.74 1.88
CA LEU A 17 3.38 -13.43 3.10
C LEU A 17 3.59 -14.65 4.00
N ASN A 18 2.72 -15.67 3.92
CA ASN A 18 2.80 -16.86 4.76
C ASN A 18 3.55 -18.04 4.13
N GLU A 19 4.19 -17.84 2.98
CA GLU A 19 4.95 -18.89 2.29
C GLU A 19 6.38 -18.47 1.91
N GLY A 20 7.24 -19.47 1.69
CA GLY A 20 8.56 -19.30 1.10
C GLY A 20 9.53 -18.40 1.88
N ILE A 21 10.25 -17.55 1.15
CA ILE A 21 11.30 -16.68 1.71
C ILE A 21 10.73 -15.56 2.58
N LEU A 22 9.57 -15.01 2.23
CA LEU A 22 8.93 -13.91 2.96
C LEU A 22 8.50 -14.36 4.35
N LYS A 23 7.83 -15.53 4.46
CA LYS A 23 7.46 -16.13 5.75
C LYS A 23 8.68 -16.27 6.66
N ARG A 24 9.78 -16.83 6.15
CA ARG A 24 11.01 -17.03 6.93
C ARG A 24 11.64 -15.73 7.37
N ALA A 25 11.64 -14.70 6.51
CA ALA A 25 12.18 -13.39 6.86
C ALA A 25 11.35 -12.69 7.94
N ILE A 26 10.02 -12.74 7.84
CA ILE A 26 9.08 -12.20 8.84
C ILE A 26 9.24 -12.94 10.18
N GLN A 27 9.26 -14.27 10.17
CA GLN A 27 9.42 -15.08 11.40
C GLN A 27 10.77 -14.84 12.10
N ARG A 28 11.81 -14.49 11.33
CA ARG A 28 13.13 -14.12 11.88
C ARG A 28 13.22 -12.65 12.27
N GLY A 29 12.16 -11.86 12.08
CA GLY A 29 12.15 -10.42 12.38
C GLY A 29 13.06 -9.58 11.47
N LEU A 30 13.46 -10.10 10.30
CA LEU A 30 14.31 -9.36 9.35
C LEU A 30 13.54 -8.28 8.61
N ILE A 31 12.24 -8.50 8.41
CA ILE A 31 11.32 -7.55 7.79
C ILE A 31 10.01 -7.54 8.57
N GLN A 32 9.33 -6.40 8.56
CA GLN A 32 7.96 -6.27 9.04
C GLN A 32 7.07 -5.87 7.87
N VAL A 33 6.02 -6.64 7.59
CA VAL A 33 5.04 -6.32 6.55
C VAL A 33 3.65 -6.23 7.18
N THR A 34 2.99 -5.10 7.01
CA THR A 34 1.61 -4.89 7.47
C THR A 34 0.73 -4.59 6.27
N VAL A 35 -0.41 -5.27 6.17
CA VAL A 35 -1.38 -5.04 5.08
C VAL A 35 -2.59 -4.34 5.66
N HIS A 36 -2.93 -3.20 5.08
CA HIS A 36 -4.01 -2.31 5.50
C HIS A 36 -5.13 -2.32 4.47
N SER A 37 -6.37 -2.49 4.93
CA SER A 37 -7.53 -2.30 4.06
C SER A 37 -7.82 -0.81 3.92
N LEU A 38 -7.74 -0.27 2.70
CA LEU A 38 -8.11 1.13 2.44
C LEU A 38 -9.55 1.43 2.86
N ARG A 39 -10.42 0.41 2.83
CA ARG A 39 -11.82 0.51 3.26
C ARG A 39 -11.96 0.82 4.74
N ASP A 40 -10.96 0.54 5.59
CA ASP A 40 -10.98 0.87 7.03
C ASP A 40 -10.86 2.39 7.27
N TYR A 41 -10.39 3.14 6.28
CA TYR A 41 -10.13 4.59 6.37
C TYR A 41 -11.22 5.43 5.70
N THR A 42 -12.38 4.83 5.46
CA THR A 42 -13.58 5.50 4.92
C THR A 42 -14.48 5.98 6.05
N LYS A 43 -15.38 6.93 5.76
CA LYS A 43 -16.29 7.51 6.76
C LYS A 43 -17.76 7.14 6.56
N ASP A 44 -18.10 6.62 5.39
CA ASP A 44 -19.46 6.24 5.03
C ASP A 44 -19.77 4.79 5.42
N LYS A 45 -21.05 4.49 5.61
CA LYS A 45 -21.53 3.16 6.02
C LYS A 45 -21.18 2.06 5.01
N HIS A 46 -21.04 2.39 3.74
CA HIS A 46 -20.79 1.44 2.65
C HIS A 46 -19.30 1.18 2.43
N ARG A 47 -18.44 1.93 3.12
CA ARG A 47 -16.98 1.87 3.02
C ARG A 47 -16.50 2.13 1.60
N THR A 48 -17.06 3.16 0.97
CA THR A 48 -16.80 3.53 -0.42
C THR A 48 -15.43 4.19 -0.58
N VAL A 49 -14.63 3.64 -1.51
CA VAL A 49 -13.22 4.01 -1.74
C VAL A 49 -12.98 4.63 -3.12
N ASP A 50 -13.99 4.65 -3.97
CA ASP A 50 -13.96 5.19 -5.34
C ASP A 50 -15.20 6.04 -5.61
N ASP A 51 -15.14 6.87 -6.65
CA ASP A 51 -16.23 7.71 -7.10
C ASP A 51 -16.15 7.93 -8.62
N TYR A 52 -17.20 8.51 -9.20
CA TYR A 52 -17.22 8.85 -10.62
C TYR A 52 -16.17 9.92 -10.95
N PRO A 53 -15.48 9.81 -12.08
CA PRO A 53 -14.58 10.86 -12.54
C PRO A 53 -15.36 12.15 -12.86
N TYR A 54 -14.86 13.29 -12.38
CA TYR A 54 -15.34 14.58 -12.85
C TYR A 54 -15.07 14.75 -14.35
N GLY A 55 -16.05 15.28 -15.08
CA GLY A 55 -16.02 15.37 -16.55
C GLY A 55 -16.61 14.16 -17.27
N GLY A 56 -17.06 13.13 -16.54
CA GLY A 56 -17.66 11.92 -17.10
C GLY A 56 -16.61 10.93 -17.62
N GLY A 57 -17.06 9.94 -18.38
CA GLY A 57 -16.25 8.81 -18.85
C GLY A 57 -16.63 7.49 -18.17
N SER A 58 -16.01 6.40 -18.61
CA SER A 58 -16.27 5.06 -18.08
C SER A 58 -15.41 4.77 -16.85
N GLY A 59 -15.98 4.01 -15.91
CA GLY A 59 -15.26 3.48 -14.75
C GLY A 59 -15.28 4.44 -13.56
N MET A 60 -14.41 4.14 -12.60
CA MET A 60 -14.35 4.80 -11.29
C MET A 60 -12.93 5.28 -11.02
N VAL A 61 -12.80 6.33 -10.21
CA VAL A 61 -11.52 6.86 -9.73
C VAL A 61 -11.49 6.73 -8.21
N MET A 62 -10.34 6.30 -7.69
CA MET A 62 -10.19 6.16 -6.25
C MET A 62 -10.29 7.51 -5.55
N LYS A 63 -11.04 7.56 -4.45
CA LYS A 63 -11.24 8.75 -3.64
C LYS A 63 -9.95 9.13 -2.91
N PRO A 64 -9.58 10.42 -2.82
CA PRO A 64 -8.36 10.83 -2.13
C PRO A 64 -8.44 10.64 -0.61
N GLU A 65 -9.59 10.91 0.01
CA GLU A 65 -9.73 11.02 1.46
C GLU A 65 -9.28 9.76 2.23
N PRO A 66 -9.65 8.54 1.79
CA PRO A 66 -9.18 7.32 2.45
C PRO A 66 -7.66 7.14 2.41
N PHE A 67 -6.97 7.58 1.34
CA PHE A 67 -5.51 7.49 1.27
C PHE A 67 -4.84 8.43 2.26
N TYR A 68 -5.30 9.68 2.34
CA TYR A 68 -4.75 10.64 3.31
C TYR A 68 -4.95 10.15 4.74
N ALA A 69 -6.17 9.71 5.07
CA ALA A 69 -6.49 9.14 6.38
C ALA A 69 -5.61 7.92 6.71
N ALA A 70 -5.40 7.02 5.75
CA ALA A 70 -4.52 5.86 5.93
C ALA A 70 -3.07 6.25 6.18
N VAL A 71 -2.48 7.07 5.29
CA VAL A 71 -1.07 7.46 5.39
C VAL A 71 -0.78 8.23 6.67
N GLU A 72 -1.67 9.14 7.08
CA GLU A 72 -1.52 9.91 8.31
C GLU A 72 -1.67 9.07 9.57
N THR A 73 -2.47 8.00 9.52
CA THR A 73 -2.61 7.05 10.64
C THR A 73 -1.42 6.09 10.73
N ILE A 74 -0.99 5.53 9.59
CA ILE A 74 0.03 4.47 9.54
C ILE A 74 1.43 5.01 9.83
N CYS A 75 1.76 6.19 9.28
CA CYS A 75 3.06 6.81 9.46
C CYS A 75 2.87 8.31 9.72
N PRO A 76 2.57 8.75 10.95
CA PRO A 76 2.27 10.16 11.23
C PRO A 76 3.46 11.10 11.00
N ASP A 77 4.70 10.63 11.14
CA ASP A 77 5.90 11.44 10.87
C ASP A 77 6.20 11.50 9.36
N ARG A 78 6.00 12.68 8.75
CA ARG A 78 6.25 12.91 7.32
C ARG A 78 7.72 12.72 6.93
N ALA A 79 8.67 12.97 7.82
CA ALA A 79 10.10 12.85 7.53
C ALA A 79 10.53 11.39 7.33
N GLN A 80 9.76 10.43 7.88
CA GLN A 80 10.02 9.00 7.78
C GLN A 80 9.18 8.32 6.69
N ARG A 81 8.37 9.07 5.93
CA ARG A 81 7.49 8.51 4.89
C ARG A 81 8.24 8.37 3.57
N ARG A 82 8.43 7.13 3.11
CA ARG A 82 8.51 6.84 1.68
C ARG A 82 7.15 6.34 1.21
N ILE A 83 6.56 7.00 0.21
CA ILE A 83 5.30 6.59 -0.41
C ILE A 83 5.60 6.12 -1.83
N LEU A 84 5.29 4.86 -2.11
CA LEU A 84 5.39 4.27 -3.45
C LEU A 84 3.98 4.02 -3.98
N MET A 85 3.62 4.72 -5.06
CA MET A 85 2.36 4.50 -5.77
C MET A 85 2.63 3.63 -7.00
N LEU A 86 2.08 2.42 -7.00
CA LEU A 86 2.21 1.51 -8.15
C LEU A 86 1.32 2.01 -9.29
N SER A 87 1.94 2.34 -10.43
CA SER A 87 1.25 2.87 -11.60
C SER A 87 1.97 2.46 -12.88
N PRO A 88 1.26 2.18 -13.98
CA PRO A 88 1.86 1.95 -15.30
C PRO A 88 2.70 3.14 -15.80
N ALA A 89 2.39 4.36 -15.34
CA ALA A 89 3.14 5.57 -15.69
C ALA A 89 4.40 5.78 -14.82
N GLY A 90 4.65 4.89 -13.85
CA GLY A 90 5.79 4.98 -12.94
C GLY A 90 7.12 4.52 -13.53
N ARG A 91 8.20 4.67 -12.76
CA ARG A 91 9.51 4.08 -13.09
C ARG A 91 9.37 2.56 -13.16
N LYS A 92 9.88 1.95 -14.24
CA LYS A 92 9.91 0.49 -14.39
C LYS A 92 10.66 -0.12 -13.21
N PHE A 93 10.08 -1.16 -12.60
CA PHE A 93 10.74 -1.94 -11.56
C PHE A 93 11.72 -2.94 -12.18
N ASP A 94 12.99 -2.79 -11.84
CA ASP A 94 14.09 -3.68 -12.23
C ASP A 94 14.99 -3.98 -11.03
N GLN A 95 16.02 -4.81 -11.24
CA GLN A 95 16.92 -5.23 -10.16
C GLN A 95 17.67 -4.06 -9.51
N ASN A 96 18.05 -3.05 -10.30
CA ASN A 96 18.73 -1.86 -9.77
C ASN A 96 17.81 -1.07 -8.83
N LEU A 97 16.53 -0.88 -9.21
CA LEU A 97 15.56 -0.25 -8.32
C LEU A 97 15.28 -1.10 -7.07
N ALA A 98 15.27 -2.43 -7.19
CA ALA A 98 15.12 -3.31 -6.02
C ALA A 98 16.28 -3.14 -5.03
N GLU A 99 17.52 -3.03 -5.52
CA GLU A 99 18.70 -2.77 -4.69
C GLU A 99 18.65 -1.39 -4.04
N GLU A 100 18.27 -0.35 -4.80
CA GLU A 100 18.05 1.01 -4.27
C GLU A 100 17.04 0.99 -3.11
N LEU A 101 15.87 0.38 -3.31
CA LEU A 101 14.82 0.27 -2.28
C LEU A 101 15.24 -0.59 -1.09
N SER A 102 16.13 -1.56 -1.27
CA SER A 102 16.62 -2.41 -0.18
C SER A 102 17.46 -1.66 0.86
N GLN A 103 17.96 -0.47 0.51
CA GLN A 103 18.72 0.40 1.42
C GLN A 103 17.81 1.32 2.25
N GLU A 104 16.50 1.31 2.01
CA GLU A 104 15.53 2.05 2.81
C GLU A 104 15.23 1.34 4.15
N ASN A 105 15.03 2.12 5.22
CA ASN A 105 14.92 1.63 6.60
C ASN A 105 13.58 0.97 6.94
#